data_AF-A0A838V408-F1
#
_entry.id   AF-A0A838V408-F1
#
_cell.length_a   1.000
_cell.length_b   1.000
_cell.length_c   1.000
_cell.angle_alpha   90.00
_cell.angle_beta   90.00
_cell.angle_gamma   90.00
#
_symmetry.space_group_name_H-M   'P 1'
#
loop_
_entity.id
_entity.type
_entity.pdbx_description
1 polymer ?
#
loop_
_entity_poly.entity_id
_entity_poly.type
_entity_poly.pdbx_seq_one_letter_code
_entity_poly.pdbx_strand_id
1 'polypeptide(L)' 'MLDDARSIVEGDAFTVVPLDLPVLDVMAAVPREKVPDPFDRIIAATALTLGLPLVSADEDIRGAIGERVIW' A
#
# COMPACT_ATOMS: atom_id res chain seq x y z
N MET A 1 14.58 6.74 -17.30
CA MET A 1 13.24 6.47 -16.75
C MET A 1 13.09 5.06 -16.21
N LEU A 2 13.39 3.98 -16.94
CA LEU A 2 13.38 2.61 -16.37
C LEU A 2 14.62 2.30 -15.49
N ASP A 3 15.78 2.83 -15.84
CA ASP A 3 17.02 2.68 -15.03
C ASP A 3 16.88 3.32 -13.64
N ASP A 4 16.05 4.35 -13.51
CA ASP A 4 15.81 5.10 -12.27
C ASP A 4 14.96 4.30 -11.27
N ALA A 5 13.98 3.54 -11.74
CA ALA A 5 13.15 2.72 -10.87
C ALA A 5 13.96 1.58 -10.24
N ARG A 6 14.90 1.01 -10.99
CA ARG A 6 15.78 -0.05 -10.50
C ARG A 6 16.77 0.46 -9.46
N SER A 7 17.38 1.63 -9.67
CA SER A 7 18.30 2.23 -8.70
C SER A 7 17.62 2.63 -7.39
N ILE A 8 16.33 3.00 -7.45
CA ILE A 8 15.49 3.18 -6.26
C ILE A 8 15.39 1.84 -5.52
N VAL A 9 14.98 0.75 -6.18
CA VAL A 9 14.79 -0.57 -5.53
C VAL A 9 16.06 -1.14 -4.87
N GLU A 10 17.26 -0.73 -5.31
CA GLU A 10 18.55 -1.21 -4.79
C GLU A 10 19.02 -0.50 -3.50
N GLY A 11 18.25 0.43 -2.93
CA GLY A 11 18.63 1.17 -1.72
C GLY A 11 18.46 0.40 -0.40
N ASP A 12 19.44 0.49 0.52
CA ASP A 12 19.42 -0.20 1.83
C ASP A 12 18.42 0.38 2.85
N ALA A 13 17.84 1.56 2.57
CA ALA A 13 16.95 2.27 3.51
C ALA A 13 15.49 1.78 3.48
N PHE A 14 15.13 0.93 2.53
CA PHE A 14 13.79 0.37 2.41
C PHE A 14 13.83 -1.01 1.76
N THR A 15 12.71 -1.72 1.81
CA THR A 15 12.53 -2.99 1.11
C THR A 15 11.36 -2.85 0.16
N VAL A 16 11.59 -3.12 -1.12
CA VAL A 16 10.49 -3.23 -2.09
C VAL A 16 9.83 -4.58 -1.93
N VAL A 17 8.53 -4.56 -1.71
CA VAL A 17 7.71 -5.77 -1.60
C VAL A 17 7.08 -6.08 -2.95
N PRO A 18 6.95 -7.36 -3.33
CA PRO A 18 6.31 -7.75 -4.58
C PRO A 18 4.82 -7.42 -4.54
N LEU A 19 4.26 -7.06 -5.70
CA LEU A 19 2.83 -7.11 -5.93
C LEU A 19 2.46 -8.53 -6.35
N ASP A 20 1.78 -9.26 -5.48
CA ASP A 20 1.44 -10.67 -5.68
C ASP A 20 -0.03 -10.96 -5.36
N LEU A 21 -0.43 -12.22 -5.55
CA LEU A 21 -1.81 -12.66 -5.32
C LEU A 21 -2.29 -12.43 -3.87
N PRO A 22 -1.51 -12.74 -2.82
CA PRO A 22 -1.88 -12.40 -1.45
C PRO A 22 -2.28 -10.93 -1.24
N VAL A 23 -1.52 -9.98 -1.82
CA VAL A 23 -1.88 -8.55 -1.76
C VAL A 23 -3.21 -8.29 -2.45
N LEU A 24 -3.44 -8.87 -3.63
CA LEU A 24 -4.68 -8.69 -4.39
C LEU A 24 -5.89 -9.33 -3.70
N ASP A 25 -5.71 -10.44 -3.00
CA ASP A 25 -6.77 -11.08 -2.21
C ASP A 25 -7.18 -10.18 -1.04
N VAL A 26 -6.21 -9.57 -0.34
CA VAL A 26 -6.47 -8.62 0.74
C VAL A 26 -7.03 -7.29 0.23
N MET A 27 -6.71 -6.90 -1.01
CA MET A 27 -7.25 -5.70 -1.66
C MET A 27 -8.79 -5.73 -1.76
N ALA A 28 -9.41 -6.91 -1.78
CA ALA A 28 -10.86 -7.04 -1.73
C ALA A 28 -11.47 -6.54 -0.41
N ALA A 29 -10.70 -6.53 0.70
CA ALA A 29 -11.11 -6.00 1.99
C ALA A 29 -11.01 -4.47 2.08
N VAL A 30 -10.33 -3.80 1.14
CA VAL A 30 -10.27 -2.34 1.06
C VAL A 30 -11.41 -1.86 0.14
N PRO A 31 -12.48 -1.24 0.67
CA PRO A 31 -13.69 -0.94 -0.10
C PRO A 31 -13.42 0.09 -1.20
N ARG A 32 -13.81 -0.22 -2.43
CA ARG A 32 -13.62 0.68 -3.59
C ARG A 32 -14.43 1.96 -3.47
N GLU A 33 -15.55 1.91 -2.76
CA GLU A 33 -16.42 3.07 -2.51
C GLU A 33 -15.75 4.07 -1.57
N LYS A 34 -14.83 3.61 -0.70
CA LYS A 34 -14.07 4.45 0.22
C LYS A 34 -12.73 4.88 -0.35
N VAL A 35 -12.04 4.00 -1.07
CA VAL A 35 -10.76 4.28 -1.73
C VAL A 35 -10.92 3.97 -3.22
N PRO A 36 -11.37 4.93 -4.05
CA PRO A 36 -11.69 4.66 -5.45
C PRO A 36 -10.47 4.32 -6.31
N ASP A 37 -9.30 4.86 -5.97
CA ASP A 37 -8.06 4.64 -6.70
C ASP A 37 -7.55 3.20 -6.50
N PRO A 38 -7.28 2.46 -7.59
CA PRO A 38 -6.82 1.08 -7.50
C PRO A 38 -5.41 0.96 -6.92
N PHE A 39 -4.53 1.93 -7.12
CA PHE A 39 -3.16 1.90 -6.60
C PHE A 39 -3.13 2.17 -5.10
N ASP A 40 -3.92 3.12 -4.61
CA ASP A 40 -4.06 3.38 -3.18
C ASP A 40 -4.62 2.16 -2.43
N ARG A 41 -5.57 1.47 -3.05
CA ARG A 41 -6.07 0.18 -2.52
C ARG A 41 -5.00 -0.89 -2.48
N ILE A 42 -4.13 -0.98 -3.49
CA ILE A 42 -2.99 -1.92 -3.50
C ILE A 42 -2.02 -1.58 -2.37
N ILE A 43 -1.70 -0.30 -2.16
CA ILE A 43 -0.81 0.16 -1.09
C ILE A 43 -1.40 -0.17 0.28
N ALA A 44 -2.68 0.13 0.51
CA ALA A 44 -3.40 -0.21 1.74
C ALA A 44 -3.41 -1.73 1.97
N ALA A 45 -3.75 -2.52 0.94
CA ALA A 45 -3.76 -3.97 1.01
C ALA A 45 -2.38 -4.56 1.31
N THR A 46 -1.32 -3.96 0.77
CA THR A 46 0.06 -4.36 1.05
C THR A 46 0.38 -4.20 2.53
N ALA A 47 0.06 -3.04 3.12
CA ALA A 47 0.25 -2.81 4.56
C ALA A 47 -0.55 -3.79 5.41
N LEU A 48 -1.81 -4.06 5.04
CA LEU A 48 -2.67 -5.05 5.72
C LEU A 48 -2.10 -6.47 5.63
N THR A 49 -1.58 -6.87 4.47
CA THR A 49 -0.98 -8.19 4.21
C THR A 49 0.28 -8.40 5.04
N LEU A 50 1.11 -7.36 5.18
CA LEU A 50 2.34 -7.40 5.97
C LEU A 50 2.10 -7.22 7.48
N GLY A 51 0.89 -6.83 7.89
CA GLY A 51 0.58 -6.51 9.29
C GLY A 51 1.30 -5.25 9.78
N LEU A 52 1.65 -4.34 8.88
CA LEU A 52 2.38 -3.10 9.19
C LEU A 52 1.45 -1.88 9.18
N PRO A 53 1.75 -0.83 9.96
CA PRO A 53 1.08 0.45 9.82
C PRO A 53 1.44 1.10 8.47
N LEU A 54 0.50 1.84 7.90
CA LEU A 54 0.69 2.63 6.68
C LEU A 54 0.95 4.08 7.03
N VAL A 55 2.05 4.63 6.54
CA VAL A 55 2.30 6.08 6.56
C VAL A 55 1.56 6.69 5.37
N SER A 56 0.50 7.45 5.60
CA SER A 56 -0.24 8.14 4.54
C SER A 56 -1.02 9.32 5.10
N ALA A 57 -0.88 10.50 4.48
CA ALA A 57 -1.72 11.66 4.78
C ALA A 57 -3.13 11.57 4.15
N ASP A 58 -3.39 10.54 3.34
CA ASP A 58 -4.64 10.36 2.62
C ASP A 58 -5.82 10.06 3.57
N GLU A 59 -6.85 10.90 3.50
CA GLU A 59 -8.02 10.82 4.39
C GLU A 59 -8.94 9.65 4.03
N ASP A 60 -9.04 9.29 2.75
CA ASP A 60 -9.88 8.19 2.27
C ASP A 60 -9.29 6.85 2.72
N ILE A 61 -7.97 6.68 2.58
CA ILE A 61 -7.25 5.51 3.11
C ILE A 61 -7.39 5.44 4.63
N ARG A 62 -7.20 6.57 5.34
CA ARG A 62 -7.37 6.63 6.80
C ARG A 62 -8.78 6.23 7.23
N GLY A 63 -9.81 6.70 6.53
CA GLY A 63 -11.21 6.31 6.79
C GLY A 63 -11.53 4.86 6.43
N ALA A 64 -10.71 4.22 5.58
CA ALA A 64 -10.90 2.85 5.15
C ALA A 64 -10.22 1.82 6.07
N ILE A 65 -8.96 2.05 6.48
CA ILE A 65 -8.18 1.08 7.29
C ILE A 65 -7.87 1.54 8.72
N GLY A 66 -8.33 2.73 9.12
CA GLY A 66 -8.43 3.17 10.51
C GLY A 66 -7.08 3.39 11.22
N GLU A 67 -6.98 2.91 12.46
CA GLU A 67 -5.81 3.07 13.37
C GLU A 67 -4.50 2.50 12.81
N ARG A 68 -4.55 1.78 11.68
CA ARG A 68 -3.37 1.31 10.96
C ARG A 68 -2.69 2.42 10.17
N VAL A 69 -3.30 3.60 10.00
CA VAL A 69 -2.66 4.77 9.39
C VAL A 69 -2.05 5.67 10.45
N ILE A 70 -0.77 6.02 10.31
CA ILE A 70 0.02 6.67 11.38
C ILE A 70 0.53 8.08 11.07
N TRP A 71 0.03 8.74 10.01
CA TRP A 71 0.38 10.13 9.68
C TRP A 71 -0.84 10.95 9.36
#